data_AF-A0A0A9Y1P1-F1
#
_entry.id   AF-A0A0A9Y1P1-F1
#
_cell.length_a   1.000
_cell.length_b   1.000
_cell.length_c   1.000
_cell.angle_alpha   90.00
_cell.angle_beta   90.00
_cell.angle_gamma   90.00
#
_symmetry.space_group_name_H-M   'P 1'
#
loop_
_entity.id
_entity.type
_entity.pdbx_description
1 polymer ?
#
loop_
_entity_poly.entity_id
_entity_poly.type
_entity_poly.pdbx_seq_one_letter_code
_entity_poly.pdbx_strand_id
1 'polypeptide(L)'
;MLADQMISRLEYVHRAYYIHRDLKPDNFLIGRLHPKRIYIVDFGLSCRYVTKENTLRDMVTGKNFVGTSRYASMRTHQGFSQGRRDDIEQLVYVLIYMYRGRLPWSGLNVKDRDEKERIIGERKAKLDPT
;
A
#
# COMPACT_ATOMS: atom_id res chain seq x y z
N MET A 1 -9.74 15.35 -7.53
CA MET A 1 -9.25 16.11 -6.35
C MET A 1 -8.67 15.22 -5.26
N LEU A 2 -9.35 14.14 -4.80
CA LEU A 2 -8.80 13.23 -3.77
C LEU A 2 -7.60 12.43 -4.27
N ALA A 3 -7.80 11.63 -5.34
CA ALA A 3 -6.75 10.80 -5.93
C ALA A 3 -5.53 11.62 -6.36
N ASP A 4 -5.76 12.77 -7.00
CA ASP A 4 -4.74 13.74 -7.39
C ASP A 4 -3.83 14.12 -6.20
N GLN A 5 -4.42 14.59 -5.10
CA GLN A 5 -3.65 14.92 -3.91
C GLN A 5 -2.95 13.70 -3.29
N MET A 6 -3.59 12.53 -3.22
CA MET A 6 -2.97 11.32 -2.67
C MET A 6 -1.75 10.90 -3.50
N ILE A 7 -1.84 10.96 -4.83
CA ILE A 7 -0.71 10.72 -5.74
C ILE A 7 0.39 11.74 -5.48
N SER A 8 0.08 13.04 -5.38
CA SER A 8 1.09 14.06 -5.08
C SER A 8 1.75 13.86 -3.70
N ARG A 9 1.03 13.37 -2.69
CA ARG A 9 1.64 13.02 -1.38
C ARG A 9 2.61 11.86 -1.52
N LEU A 10 2.20 10.84 -2.27
CA LEU A 10 3.06 9.67 -2.46
C LEU A 10 4.30 10.01 -3.31
N GLU A 11 4.14 10.84 -4.34
CA GLU A 11 5.25 11.36 -5.12
C GLU A 11 6.26 12.12 -4.24
N TYR A 12 5.78 12.94 -3.31
CA TYR A 12 6.65 13.65 -2.36
C TYR A 12 7.47 12.68 -1.50
N VAL A 13 6.83 11.63 -0.96
CA VAL A 13 7.51 10.58 -0.18
C VAL A 13 8.57 9.85 -1.03
N HIS A 14 8.22 9.52 -2.28
CA HIS A 14 9.12 8.84 -3.21
C HIS A 14 10.30 9.72 -3.61
N ARG A 15 10.09 11.02 -3.83
CA ARG A 15 11.17 11.99 -4.11
C ARG A 15 12.13 12.17 -2.92
N ALA A 16 11.66 11.92 -1.70
CA ALA A 16 12.49 11.84 -0.50
C ALA A 16 13.24 10.49 -0.34
N TYR A 17 13.17 9.60 -1.34
CA TYR A 17 13.77 8.26 -1.38
C TYR A 17 13.11 7.20 -0.48
N TYR A 18 11.92 7.46 0.05
CA TYR A 18 11.18 6.51 0.89
C TYR A 18 10.00 5.89 0.15
N ILE A 19 9.60 4.71 0.61
CA ILE A 19 8.29 4.11 0.33
C ILE A 19 7.52 3.96 1.65
N HIS A 20 6.20 4.04 1.57
CA HIS A 20 5.35 4.06 2.76
C HIS A 20 5.06 2.66 3.31
N ARG A 21 4.76 1.69 2.43
CA ARG A 21 4.48 0.27 2.74
C ARG A 21 3.20 -0.05 3.54
N ASP A 22 2.37 0.94 3.85
CA ASP A 22 1.08 0.73 4.54
C ASP A 22 0.05 1.79 4.16
N LEU A 23 -0.25 1.90 2.86
CA LEU A 23 -1.29 2.82 2.41
C LEU A 23 -2.66 2.20 2.66
N LYS A 24 -3.46 2.92 3.46
CA LYS A 24 -4.84 2.59 3.82
C LYS A 24 -5.62 3.89 4.05
N PRO A 25 -6.96 3.90 3.97
CA PRO A 25 -7.76 5.10 4.18
C PRO A 25 -7.42 5.82 5.50
N ASP A 26 -7.16 5.06 6.57
CA ASP A 26 -6.85 5.55 7.91
C ASP A 26 -5.58 6.41 7.96
N ASN A 27 -4.64 6.20 7.04
CA ASN A 27 -3.37 6.94 6.95
C ASN A 27 -3.48 8.20 6.07
N PHE A 28 -4.67 8.52 5.55
CA PHE A 28 -4.93 9.77 4.84
C PHE A 28 -5.88 10.64 5.66
N LEU A 29 -5.39 11.80 6.11
CA LEU A 29 -6.14 12.71 6.97
C LEU A 29 -6.46 14.02 6.26
N ILE A 30 -7.58 14.64 6.64
CA ILE A 30 -7.97 15.97 6.18
C ILE A 30 -7.47 17.01 7.19
N GLY A 31 -6.85 18.08 6.69
CA GLY A 31 -6.34 19.15 7.54
C GLY A 31 -7.44 19.89 8.30
N ARG A 32 -7.29 20.05 9.62
CA ARG A 32 -8.24 20.81 10.45
C ARG A 32 -8.34 22.28 10.04
N LEU A 33 -7.19 22.94 9.86
CA LEU A 33 -7.11 24.35 9.41
C LEU A 33 -7.21 24.51 7.89
N HIS A 34 -6.97 23.42 7.15
CA HIS A 34 -7.02 23.39 5.69
C HIS A 34 -7.88 22.20 5.21
N PRO A 35 -9.22 22.30 5.28
CA PRO A 35 -10.13 21.18 4.99
C PRO A 35 -10.06 20.65 3.55
N LYS A 36 -9.48 21.42 2.63
CA LYS A 36 -9.26 21.01 1.24
C LYS A 36 -7.97 20.22 1.03
N ARG A 37 -7.12 20.09 2.07
CA ARG A 37 -5.79 19.46 1.97
C ARG A 37 -5.77 18.09 2.64
N ILE A 38 -5.26 17.12 1.90
CA ILE A 38 -5.01 15.75 2.38
C ILE A 38 -3.56 15.64 2.84
N TYR A 39 -3.37 14.93 3.94
CA TYR A 39 -2.09 14.59 4.54
C TYR A 39 -1.93 13.07 4.57
N ILE A 40 -0.69 12.62 4.44
CA ILE A 40 -0.30 11.23 4.66
C ILE A 40 0.40 11.13 6.01
N VAL A 41 0.06 10.13 6.81
CA VAL A 41 0.58 9.92 8.17
C VAL A 41 1.01 8.48 8.38
N ASP A 42 1.64 8.21 9.53
CA ASP A 42 2.12 6.88 9.96
C ASP A 42 3.23 6.30 9.07
N PHE A 43 4.44 6.85 9.26
CA PHE A 43 5.66 6.38 8.61
C PHE A 43 6.36 5.24 9.38
N GLY A 44 5.69 4.60 10.36
CA GLY A 44 6.29 3.57 11.21
C GLY A 44 6.79 2.34 10.43
N LEU A 45 6.15 2.05 9.29
CA LEU A 45 6.57 1.01 8.35
C LEU A 45 7.32 1.56 7.15
N SER A 46 7.66 2.84 7.07
CA SER A 46 8.38 3.36 5.89
C SER A 46 9.81 2.86 5.81
N CYS A 47 10.36 2.75 4.61
CA CYS A 47 11.77 2.42 4.42
C CYS A 47 12.35 3.08 3.16
N ARG A 48 13.68 3.17 3.12
CA ARG A 48 14.38 3.79 2.00
C ARG A 48 14.55 2.79 0.86
N TYR A 49 14.04 3.10 -0.33
CA TYR A 49 14.10 2.19 -1.49
C TYR A 49 15.42 2.29 -2.28
N VAL A 50 16.30 3.19 -1.87
CA VAL A 50 17.65 3.38 -2.45
C VAL A 50 18.77 3.09 -1.43
N THR A 51 19.96 2.80 -1.95
CA THR A 51 21.25 2.67 -1.25
C THR A 51 21.80 4.01 -0.82
N LYS A 52 22.83 4.05 0.04
CA LYS A 52 23.46 5.30 0.54
C LYS A 52 23.96 6.19 -0.61
N GLU A 53 24.31 5.56 -1.71
CA GLU A 53 24.80 6.13 -2.96
C GLU A 53 23.64 6.54 -3.90
N ASN A 54 22.40 6.51 -3.40
CA ASN A 54 21.17 6.82 -4.13
C ASN A 54 20.90 5.94 -5.37
N THR A 55 21.42 4.71 -5.37
CA THR A 55 21.09 3.69 -6.38
C THR A 55 19.90 2.85 -5.91
N LEU A 56 19.11 2.31 -6.85
CA LEU A 56 17.97 1.45 -6.49
C LEU A 56 18.48 0.20 -5.76
N ARG A 57 17.78 -0.18 -4.68
CA ARG A 57 18.05 -1.45 -4.00
C ARG A 57 17.59 -2.62 -4.87
N ASP A 58 18.35 -3.71 -4.79
CA ASP A 58 17.99 -4.95 -5.47
C ASP A 58 16.68 -5.52 -4.93
N MET A 59 15.97 -6.19 -5.83
CA MET A 59 14.77 -6.93 -5.46
C MET A 59 15.17 -8.18 -4.68
N VAL A 60 14.58 -8.35 -3.50
CA VAL A 60 14.84 -9.50 -2.61
C VAL A 60 13.56 -10.29 -2.41
N THR A 61 13.62 -11.61 -2.40
CA THR A 61 12.52 -12.52 -2.07
C THR A 61 12.61 -13.03 -0.62
N GLY A 62 11.57 -13.70 -0.13
CA GLY A 62 11.55 -14.24 1.24
C GLY A 62 11.43 -13.18 2.33
N LYS A 63 10.89 -11.99 2.01
CA LYS A 63 10.58 -10.97 3.00
C LYS A 63 9.32 -11.35 3.77
N ASN A 64 9.34 -11.11 5.08
CA ASN A 64 8.14 -11.16 5.90
C ASN A 64 7.12 -10.13 5.44
N PHE A 65 5.84 -10.50 5.52
CA PHE A 65 4.75 -9.59 5.20
C PHE A 65 4.72 -8.39 6.16
N VAL A 66 4.57 -7.20 5.60
CA VAL A 66 4.40 -5.95 6.36
C VAL A 66 3.32 -5.09 5.71
N GLY A 67 2.56 -4.38 6.54
CA GLY A 67 1.46 -3.52 6.13
C GLY A 67 0.08 -4.18 6.32
N THR A 68 -0.92 -3.65 5.63
CA THR A 68 -2.31 -4.09 5.74
C THR A 68 -2.68 -5.02 4.57
N SER A 69 -2.91 -6.31 4.86
CA SER A 69 -3.18 -7.39 3.86
C SER A 69 -4.24 -7.03 2.81
N ARG A 70 -5.30 -6.33 3.23
CA ARG A 70 -6.37 -5.83 2.35
C ARG A 70 -5.83 -4.97 1.19
N TYR A 71 -4.92 -4.04 1.48
CA TYR A 71 -4.42 -3.09 0.48
C TYR A 71 -3.03 -3.48 -0.05
N ALA A 72 -2.31 -4.39 0.59
CA ALA A 72 -0.96 -4.79 0.15
C ALA A 72 -0.91 -5.29 -1.30
N SER A 73 0.20 -5.03 -1.99
CA SER A 73 0.40 -5.47 -3.38
C SER A 73 0.46 -7.00 -3.50
N MET A 74 0.20 -7.54 -4.69
CA MET A 74 0.39 -8.96 -4.98
C MET A 74 1.81 -9.45 -4.63
N ARG A 75 2.80 -8.64 -4.99
CA ARG A 75 4.22 -8.94 -4.73
C ARG A 75 4.55 -8.96 -3.24
N THR A 76 3.87 -8.16 -2.44
CA THR A 76 4.02 -8.20 -0.97
C THR A 76 3.53 -9.53 -0.41
N HIS A 77 2.38 -10.03 -0.88
CA HIS A 77 1.85 -11.36 -0.53
C HIS A 77 2.79 -12.51 -0.97
N GLN A 78 3.55 -12.32 -2.04
CA GLN A 78 4.54 -13.28 -2.55
C GLN A 78 5.93 -13.15 -1.87
N GLY A 79 6.06 -12.31 -0.85
CA GLY A 79 7.31 -12.14 -0.11
C GLY A 79 8.42 -11.39 -0.86
N PHE A 80 8.09 -10.61 -1.90
CA PHE A 80 9.05 -9.72 -2.54
C PHE A 80 9.26 -8.44 -1.72
N SER A 81 10.46 -7.90 -1.78
CA SER A 81 10.75 -6.56 -1.27
C SER A 81 9.90 -5.51 -1.97
N GLN A 82 9.22 -4.69 -1.17
CA GLN A 82 8.39 -3.60 -1.67
C GLN A 82 9.25 -2.49 -2.29
N GLY A 83 8.72 -1.88 -3.34
CA GLY A 83 9.24 -0.68 -4.00
C GLY A 83 8.13 0.32 -4.28
N ARG A 84 8.46 1.40 -5.02
CA ARG A 84 7.50 2.48 -5.32
C ARG A 84 6.21 2.00 -6.00
N ARG A 85 6.31 0.97 -6.87
CA ARG A 85 5.16 0.34 -7.54
C ARG A 85 4.16 -0.27 -6.55
N ASP A 86 4.64 -0.79 -5.43
CA ASP A 86 3.82 -1.47 -4.45
C ASP A 86 2.99 -0.45 -3.67
N ASP A 87 3.51 0.75 -3.40
CA ASP A 87 2.71 1.86 -2.88
C ASP A 87 1.64 2.30 -3.89
N ILE A 88 1.97 2.38 -5.18
CA ILE A 88 0.99 2.76 -6.21
C ILE A 88 -0.14 1.72 -6.32
N GLU A 89 0.18 0.42 -6.30
CA GLU A 89 -0.81 -0.66 -6.31
C GLU A 89 -1.71 -0.58 -5.05
N GLN A 90 -1.13 -0.38 -3.87
CA GLN A 90 -1.89 -0.16 -2.64
C GLN A 90 -2.84 1.04 -2.77
N LEU A 91 -2.36 2.16 -3.30
CA LEU A 91 -3.17 3.36 -3.49
C LEU A 91 -4.36 3.10 -4.44
N VAL A 92 -4.14 2.36 -5.52
CA VAL A 92 -5.23 1.96 -6.44
C VAL A 92 -6.30 1.15 -5.71
N TYR A 93 -5.91 0.17 -4.88
CA TYR A 93 -6.88 -0.59 -4.08
C TYR A 93 -7.62 0.29 -3.06
N VAL A 94 -6.95 1.27 -2.46
CA VAL A 94 -7.60 2.25 -1.58
C VAL A 94 -8.64 3.07 -2.34
N LEU A 95 -8.32 3.55 -3.54
CA LEU A 95 -9.25 4.32 -4.37
C LEU A 95 -10.46 3.48 -4.82
N ILE A 96 -10.22 2.24 -5.25
CA ILE A 96 -11.30 1.30 -5.60
C ILE A 96 -12.18 1.02 -4.38
N TYR A 97 -11.58 0.82 -3.21
CA TYR A 97 -12.31 0.61 -1.96
C TYR A 97 -13.17 1.83 -1.60
N MET A 98 -12.64 3.04 -1.69
CA MET A 98 -13.40 4.27 -1.43
C MET A 98 -14.56 4.45 -2.41
N TYR A 99 -14.38 4.05 -3.67
CA TYR A 99 -15.44 4.15 -4.69
C TYR A 99 -16.52 3.07 -4.55
N ARG A 100 -16.14 1.80 -4.32
CA ARG A 100 -17.07 0.66 -4.28
C ARG A 100 -17.56 0.29 -2.88
N GLY A 101 -16.95 0.82 -1.82
CA GLY A 101 -17.17 0.45 -0.42
C GLY A 101 -16.59 -0.91 -0.02
N ARG A 102 -16.14 -1.73 -0.97
CA ARG A 102 -15.54 -3.05 -0.72
C ARG A 102 -14.56 -3.46 -1.81
N LEU A 103 -13.62 -4.33 -1.46
CA LEU A 103 -12.76 -5.04 -2.42
C LEU A 103 -13.23 -6.50 -2.56
N PRO A 104 -13.02 -7.16 -3.71
CA PRO A 104 -13.47 -8.54 -3.93
C PRO A 104 -12.97 -9.56 -2.88
N TRP A 105 -11.82 -9.30 -2.29
CA TRP A 105 -11.21 -10.11 -1.22
C TRP A 105 -11.60 -9.65 0.21
N SER A 106 -12.62 -8.80 0.37
CA SER A 106 -13.13 -8.36 1.68
C SER A 106 -14.11 -9.38 2.30
N GLY A 107 -14.52 -9.14 3.56
CA GLY A 107 -15.58 -9.92 4.23
C GLY A 107 -15.16 -11.29 4.76
N LEU A 108 -13.86 -11.54 4.92
CA LEU A 108 -13.34 -12.79 5.48
C LEU A 108 -13.56 -12.85 6.99
N ASN A 109 -14.23 -13.91 7.45
CA ASN A 109 -14.35 -14.26 8.87
C ASN A 109 -13.28 -15.30 9.25
N VAL A 110 -12.03 -14.84 9.32
CA VAL A 110 -10.86 -15.66 9.70
C VAL A 110 -10.19 -14.97 10.88
N LYS A 111 -10.05 -15.71 11.99
CA LYS A 111 -9.44 -15.21 13.23
C LYS A 111 -7.92 -15.14 13.14
N ASP A 112 -7.32 -16.15 12.51
CA ASP A 112 -5.88 -16.22 12.32
C ASP A 112 -5.41 -15.20 11.28
N ARG A 113 -4.38 -14.43 11.64
CA ARG A 113 -3.91 -13.31 10.81
C ARG A 113 -3.19 -13.80 9.56
N ASP A 114 -2.36 -14.81 9.71
CA ASP A 114 -1.49 -15.33 8.65
C ASP A 114 -2.33 -16.08 7.62
N GLU A 115 -3.31 -16.85 8.09
CA GLU A 115 -4.31 -17.50 7.24
C GLU A 115 -5.16 -16.48 6.48
N LYS A 116 -5.57 -15.39 7.15
CA LYS A 116 -6.32 -14.31 6.51
C LYS A 116 -5.48 -13.62 5.44
N GLU A 117 -4.21 -13.38 5.70
CA GLU A 117 -3.26 -12.84 4.72
C GLU A 117 -3.17 -13.76 3.50
N ARG A 118 -2.92 -15.06 3.71
CA ARG A 118 -2.82 -16.08 2.65
C ARG A 118 -4.07 -16.11 1.77
N ILE A 119 -5.25 -16.17 2.37
CA ILE A 119 -6.53 -16.18 1.61
C ILE A 119 -6.70 -14.90 0.79
N ILE A 120 -6.30 -13.74 1.32
CA ILE A 120 -6.37 -12.48 0.56
C ILE A 120 -5.44 -12.52 -0.64
N GLY A 121 -4.20 -12.98 -0.47
CA GLY A 121 -3.23 -13.16 -1.56
C GLY A 121 -3.78 -14.06 -2.67
N GLU A 122 -4.34 -15.21 -2.29
CA GLU A 122 -4.96 -16.16 -3.24
C GLU A 122 -6.15 -15.56 -3.99
N ARG A 123 -7.02 -14.82 -3.30
CA ARG A 123 -8.16 -14.15 -3.94
C ARG A 123 -7.72 -13.07 -4.92
N LYS A 124 -6.66 -12.33 -4.60
CA LYS A 124 -6.09 -11.33 -5.51
C LYS A 124 -5.52 -12.00 -6.76
N ALA A 125 -4.89 -13.17 -6.63
CA ALA A 125 -4.22 -13.86 -7.74
C ALA A 125 -5.21 -14.49 -8.73
N LYS A 126 -6.43 -14.78 -8.27
CA LYS A 126 -7.53 -15.33 -9.08
C LYS A 126 -8.35 -14.30 -9.85
N LEU A 127 -8.06 -13.00 -9.68
CA LEU A 127 -8.75 -11.96 -10.44
C LEU A 127 -8.11 -11.89 -11.82
N ASP A 128 -8.79 -12.44 -12.82
CA ASP A 128 -8.35 -12.39 -14.21
C ASP A 128 -8.10 -10.95 -14.66
N PRO A 129 -7.00 -10.68 -15.38
CA PRO A 129 -6.85 -9.47 -16.16
C PRO A 129 -7.78 -9.60 -17.38
N THR A 130 -9.07 -9.28 -17.21
CA THR A 130 -9.99 -9.09 -18.33
C THR A 130 -9.52 -7.99 -19.26
#